data_AF-A0A4Q2DA24-F1
#
_entry.id   AF-A0A4Q2DA24-F1
#
_cell.length_a   1.000
_cell.length_b   1.000
_cell.length_c   1.000
_cell.angle_alpha   90.00
_cell.angle_beta   90.00
_cell.angle_gamma   90.00
#
_symmetry.space_group_name_H-M   'P 1'
#
loop_
_entity.id
_entity.type
_entity.pdbx_description
1 polymer ?
#
loop_
_entity_poly.entity_id
_entity_poly.type
_entity_poly.pdbx_seq_one_letter_code
_entity_poly.pdbx_strand_id
1 'polypeptide(L)'
;MRSLKADPQLRDVLGDAIRPQPEWWLNGDPRIEGKIGQLQGNIDVSFRVKGSKGTGTVYFTSIRKEKGVPFTVLRFKVISDDGTVVHVSDTLSIEH
;
A
#
# COMPACT_ATOMS: atom_id res chain seq x y z
N MET A 1 -2.06 3.92 6.89
CA MET A 1 -0.82 4.51 6.34
C MET A 1 0.36 4.59 7.34
N ARG A 2 0.21 4.10 8.59
CA ARG A 2 1.35 4.01 9.54
C ARG A 2 2.31 2.86 9.19
N SER A 3 1.79 1.73 8.69
CA SER A 3 2.58 0.52 8.42
C SER A 3 3.67 0.72 7.36
N LEU A 4 3.40 1.48 6.28
CA LEU A 4 4.42 1.78 5.25
C LEU A 4 5.57 2.64 5.81
N LYS A 5 5.27 3.64 6.63
CA LYS A 5 6.31 4.55 7.15
C LYS A 5 7.14 3.93 8.28
N ALA A 6 6.61 2.89 8.93
CA ALA A 6 7.24 2.22 10.06
C ALA A 6 8.08 1.01 9.66
N ASP A 7 7.95 0.51 8.42
CA ASP A 7 8.68 -0.65 7.95
C ASP A 7 10.16 -0.29 7.71
N PRO A 8 11.12 -0.85 8.48
CA PRO A 8 12.53 -0.50 8.38
C PRO A 8 13.13 -0.93 7.04
N GLN A 9 12.66 -2.04 6.46
CA GLN A 9 13.12 -2.50 5.16
C GLN A 9 12.62 -1.55 4.06
N LEU A 10 11.37 -1.10 4.15
CA LEU A 10 10.85 -0.13 3.19
C LEU A 10 11.57 1.21 3.25
N ARG A 11 11.96 1.65 4.46
CA ARG A 11 12.77 2.87 4.65
C ARG A 11 14.18 2.71 4.10
N ASP A 12 14.78 1.53 4.17
CA ASP A 12 16.09 1.30 3.58
C ASP A 12 16.05 1.47 2.05
N VAL A 13 15.02 0.90 1.42
CA VAL A 13 14.81 0.89 -0.03
C VAL A 13 14.35 2.26 -0.57
N LEU A 14 13.26 2.82 -0.03
CA LEU A 14 12.64 4.05 -0.56
C LEU A 14 13.06 5.33 0.17
N GLY A 15 13.71 5.21 1.33
CA GLY A 15 14.08 6.34 2.17
C GLY A 15 12.94 6.87 3.03
N ASP A 16 13.06 8.14 3.40
CA ASP A 16 12.11 8.84 4.26
C ASP A 16 10.98 9.48 3.46
N ALA A 17 9.99 10.02 4.18
CA ALA A 17 8.89 10.80 3.62
C ALA A 17 8.13 10.10 2.47
N ILE A 18 7.96 8.78 2.57
CA ILE A 18 7.21 7.96 1.61
C ILE A 18 5.77 8.48 1.50
N ARG A 19 5.39 8.90 0.29
CA ARG A 19 4.06 9.45 -0.06
C ARG A 19 3.59 8.88 -1.40
N PRO A 20 2.28 8.87 -1.67
CA PRO A 20 1.78 8.58 -3.01
C PRO A 20 2.41 9.53 -4.03
N GLN A 21 2.78 9.01 -5.19
CA GLN A 21 3.35 9.82 -6.26
C GLN A 21 2.23 10.63 -6.94
N PRO A 22 2.34 11.96 -7.00
CA PRO A 22 1.36 12.81 -7.67
C PRO A 22 1.48 12.70 -9.19
N GLU A 23 0.35 12.75 -9.91
CA GLU A 23 0.34 12.82 -11.38
C GLU A 23 -0.16 14.20 -11.85
N TRP A 24 0.59 14.83 -12.77
CA TRP A 24 0.27 16.20 -13.21
C TRP A 24 -1.07 16.28 -13.94
N TRP A 25 -1.44 15.24 -14.69
CA TRP A 25 -2.72 15.17 -15.40
C TRP A 25 -3.91 14.81 -14.49
N LEU A 26 -3.66 14.53 -13.21
CA LEU A 26 -4.68 14.30 -12.17
C LEU A 26 -4.68 15.42 -11.13
N ASN A 27 -4.28 16.65 -11.49
CA ASN A 27 -4.19 17.78 -10.56
C ASN A 27 -3.31 17.50 -9.32
N GLY A 28 -2.32 16.61 -9.46
CA GLY A 28 -1.45 16.20 -8.36
C GLY A 28 -1.98 15.06 -7.50
N ASP A 29 -3.18 14.53 -7.79
CA ASP A 29 -3.64 13.30 -7.16
C ASP A 29 -2.84 12.08 -7.67
N PRO A 30 -2.63 11.06 -6.82
CA PRO A 30 -1.99 9.84 -7.25
C PRO A 30 -2.91 9.03 -8.15
N ARG A 31 -2.34 8.43 -9.20
CA ARG A 31 -3.04 7.42 -9.98
C ARG A 31 -3.16 6.13 -9.17
N ILE A 32 -4.40 5.73 -8.92
CA ILE A 32 -4.76 4.46 -8.28
C ILE A 32 -5.37 3.57 -9.35
N GLU A 33 -4.87 2.35 -9.44
CA GLU A 33 -5.35 1.33 -10.37
C GLU A 33 -5.97 0.18 -9.58
N GLY A 34 -7.02 -0.44 -10.12
CA GLY A 34 -7.70 -1.58 -9.50
C GLY A 34 -9.13 -1.29 -9.08
N LYS A 35 -9.62 -2.03 -8.09
CA LYS A 35 -11.02 -2.07 -7.66
C LYS A 35 -11.16 -1.84 -6.16
N ILE A 36 -12.07 -0.95 -5.81
CA ILE A 36 -12.51 -0.71 -4.43
C ILE A 36 -13.99 -1.07 -4.32
N GLY A 37 -14.27 -2.30 -3.90
CA GLY A 37 -15.61 -2.80 -3.60
C GLY A 37 -15.87 -2.78 -2.10
N GLN A 38 -15.95 -1.60 -1.48
CA GLN A 38 -16.11 -1.49 -0.02
C GLN A 38 -17.37 -2.20 0.49
N LEU A 39 -18.48 -2.14 -0.25
CA LEU A 39 -19.73 -2.83 0.08
C LEU A 39 -19.64 -4.34 -0.15
N GLN A 40 -19.00 -4.77 -1.23
CA GLN A 40 -18.78 -6.19 -1.53
C GLN A 40 -17.64 -6.80 -0.71
N GLY A 41 -16.90 -5.97 0.02
CA GLY A 41 -15.82 -6.42 0.87
C GLY A 41 -14.57 -6.84 0.12
N ASN A 42 -14.33 -6.37 -1.10
CA ASN A 42 -13.09 -6.62 -1.82
C ASN A 42 -12.38 -5.32 -2.14
N ILE A 43 -11.08 -5.27 -1.89
CA ILE A 43 -10.20 -4.17 -2.28
C ILE A 43 -8.97 -4.80 -2.91
N ASP A 44 -8.69 -4.45 -4.15
CA ASP A 44 -7.47 -4.85 -4.85
C ASP A 44 -6.99 -3.64 -5.64
N VAL A 45 -5.93 -3.00 -5.16
CA VAL A 45 -5.43 -1.75 -5.71
C VAL A 45 -3.91 -1.72 -5.78
N SER A 46 -3.42 -0.95 -6.75
CA SER A 46 -2.02 -0.56 -6.85
C SER A 46 -1.89 0.93 -7.10
N PHE A 47 -0.84 1.53 -6.53
CA PHE A 47 -0.54 2.94 -6.75
C PHE A 47 0.95 3.21 -6.54
N ARG A 48 1.43 4.27 -7.18
CA ARG A 48 2.82 4.70 -7.11
C ARG A 48 3.11 5.42 -5.80
N VAL A 49 4.30 5.18 -5.24
CA VAL A 49 4.83 5.88 -4.08
C VAL A 49 6.24 6.39 -4.36
N LYS A 50 6.57 7.51 -3.74
CA LYS A 50 7.88 8.16 -3.80
C LYS A 50 8.37 8.44 -2.38
N GLY A 51 9.59 8.01 -2.08
CA GLY A 51 10.34 8.40 -0.90
C GLY A 51 11.55 9.27 -1.27
N SER A 52 12.42 9.56 -0.30
CA SER A 52 13.61 10.38 -0.51
C SER A 52 14.71 9.71 -1.34
N LYS A 53 14.78 8.37 -1.32
CA LYS A 53 15.79 7.59 -2.05
C LYS A 53 15.29 7.04 -3.39
N GLY A 54 13.99 6.77 -3.50
CA GLY A 54 13.47 6.08 -4.67
C GLY A 54 11.96 6.09 -4.78
N THR A 55 11.49 5.37 -5.80
CA THR A 55 10.09 5.20 -6.15
C THR A 55 9.74 3.73 -6.27
N GLY A 56 8.46 3.42 -6.11
CA GLY A 56 7.96 2.06 -6.25
C GLY A 56 6.45 2.01 -6.37
N THR A 57 5.93 0.79 -6.52
CA THR A 57 4.50 0.53 -6.63
C THR A 57 4.04 -0.30 -5.45
N VAL A 58 3.04 0.22 -4.72
CA VAL A 58 2.35 -0.51 -3.67
C VAL A 58 1.32 -1.44 -4.32
N TYR A 59 1.24 -2.68 -3.84
CA TYR A 59 0.18 -3.62 -4.15
C TYR A 59 -0.54 -4.00 -2.87
N PHE A 60 -1.83 -3.69 -2.81
CA PHE A 60 -2.67 -3.93 -1.66
C PHE A 60 -3.92 -4.72 -2.05
N THR A 61 -4.09 -5.89 -1.45
CA THR A 61 -5.28 -6.74 -1.61
C THR A 61 -5.83 -7.07 -0.23
N SER A 62 -7.10 -6.78 0.00
CA SER A 62 -7.82 -7.17 1.21
C SER A 62 -9.25 -7.62 0.91
N ILE A 63 -9.75 -8.53 1.74
CA ILE A 63 -11.12 -9.04 1.66
C ILE A 63 -11.78 -9.01 3.03
N ARG A 64 -13.10 -8.83 3.08
CA ARG A 64 -13.92 -9.23 4.24
C ARG A 64 -14.86 -10.33 3.80
N LYS A 65 -15.00 -11.36 4.62
CA LYS A 65 -15.87 -12.51 4.32
C LYS A 65 -17.34 -12.15 4.53
N GLU A 66 -17.63 -11.34 5.55
CA GLU A 66 -18.99 -11.04 6.00
C GLU A 66 -19.13 -9.57 6.42
N LYS A 67 -20.37 -9.06 6.40
CA LYS A 67 -20.67 -7.70 6.86
C LYS A 67 -20.49 -7.63 8.37
N GLY A 68 -19.68 -6.69 8.85
CA GLY A 68 -19.38 -6.52 10.27
C GLY A 68 -18.08 -7.19 10.72
N VAL A 69 -17.46 -8.03 9.88
CA VAL A 69 -16.13 -8.61 10.16
C VAL A 69 -15.04 -7.68 9.62
N PRO A 70 -13.89 -7.55 10.33
CA PRO A 70 -12.73 -6.81 9.82
C PRO A 70 -12.22 -7.33 8.48
N PHE A 71 -11.56 -6.46 7.72
CA PHE A 71 -10.86 -6.88 6.50
C PHE A 71 -9.61 -7.69 6.86
N THR A 72 -9.38 -8.76 6.12
CA THR A 72 -8.13 -9.52 6.12
C THR A 72 -7.26 -9.04 4.96
N VAL A 73 -6.03 -8.63 5.26
CA VAL A 73 -5.03 -8.28 4.25
C VAL A 73 -4.44 -9.56 3.66
N LEU A 74 -4.63 -9.78 2.36
CA LEU A 74 -4.08 -10.92 1.63
C LEU A 74 -2.72 -10.60 1.00
N ARG A 75 -2.54 -9.34 0.59
CA ARG A 75 -1.31 -8.86 -0.02
C ARG A 75 -1.06 -7.44 0.44
N PHE A 76 0.14 -7.24 0.96
CA PHE A 76 0.68 -5.91 1.13
C PHE A 76 2.17 -5.95 0.82
N LYS A 77 2.55 -5.43 -0.35
CA LYS A 77 3.94 -5.35 -0.75
C LYS A 77 4.23 -4.08 -1.53
N VAL A 78 5.50 -3.70 -1.54
CA VAL A 78 6.02 -2.64 -2.39
C VAL A 78 7.07 -3.24 -3.30
N ILE A 79 6.99 -2.94 -4.59
CA ILE A 79 8.04 -3.26 -5.55
C ILE A 79 8.69 -1.94 -5.93
N SER A 80 9.95 -1.77 -5.55
CA SER A 80 10.76 -0.61 -5.92
C SER A 80 11.18 -0.70 -7.39
N ASP A 81 11.48 0.45 -8.00
CA ASP A 81 11.84 0.53 -9.43
C ASP A 81 13.17 -0.17 -9.76
N ASP A 82 14.00 -0.42 -8.75
CA ASP A 82 15.20 -1.26 -8.83
C ASP A 82 14.90 -2.77 -8.80
N GLY A 83 13.63 -3.16 -8.66
CA GLY A 83 13.17 -4.55 -8.57
C GLY A 83 13.11 -5.10 -7.14
N THR A 84 13.54 -4.34 -6.13
CA THR A 84 13.50 -4.80 -4.73
C THR A 84 12.05 -4.95 -4.26
N VAL A 85 11.71 -6.14 -3.73
CA VAL A 85 10.38 -6.44 -3.21
C VAL A 85 10.40 -6.41 -1.68
N VAL A 86 9.54 -5.57 -1.11
CA VAL A 86 9.35 -5.44 0.35
C VAL A 86 7.95 -5.91 0.71
N HIS A 87 7.85 -6.91 1.57
CA HIS A 87 6.58 -7.39 2.11
C HIS A 87 6.26 -6.60 3.38
N VAL A 88 5.20 -5.81 3.32
CA VAL A 88 4.81 -4.94 4.43
C VAL A 88 3.96 -5.76 5.38
N SER A 89 4.47 -5.94 6.59
CA SER A 89 3.75 -6.71 7.61
C SER A 89 2.54 -5.92 8.10
N ASP A 90 1.37 -6.56 8.08
CA ASP A 90 0.19 -6.03 8.74
C ASP A 90 0.28 -6.33 10.24
N THR A 91 0.96 -5.48 11.01
CA THR A 91 1.00 -5.61 12.48
C THR A 91 -0.30 -5.11 13.13
N LEU A 92 -1.43 -5.17 12.43
CA LEU A 92 -2.76 -4.89 13.00
C LEU A 92 -3.44 -6.20 13.43
N SER A 93 -2.70 -7.06 14.12
CA SER A 93 -3.30 -7.97 15.10
C SER A 93 -3.37 -7.22 16.42
N ILE A 94 -4.48 -6.52 16.68
CA ILE A 94 -4.87 -6.24 18.06
C ILE A 94 -6.04 -7.18 18.36
N GLU A 95 -5.63 -8.24 19.08
CA GLU A 95 -6.33 -9.02 20.10
C GLU A 95 -7.83 -8.73 20.30
N HIS A 96 -8.64 -9.81 20.27
CA HIS A 96 -9.97 -9.83 20.88
C HIS A 96 -9.86 -9.82 22.40
#